data_AF-U9UH01-F1
#
_entry.id   AF-U9UH01-F1
#
_cell.length_a   1.000
_cell.length_b   1.000
_cell.length_c   1.000
_cell.angle_alpha   90.00
_cell.angle_beta   90.00
_cell.angle_gamma   90.00
#
_symmetry.space_group_name_H-M   'P 1'
#
loop_
_entity.id
_entity.type
_entity.pdbx_description
1 polymer ?
#
loop_
_entity_poly.entity_id
_entity_poly.type
_entity_poly.pdbx_seq_one_letter_code
_entity_poly.pdbx_strand_id
1 'polypeptide(L)'
;MSIHEYFDQTYTEWNIREFLNECNKEPFQQKIDTYLKSIENIVRSDKEKRSKKAQHLFDRYKKASKKCFLLECNLGSFSQVTKPVLGYRQSFSLAVFKSFNQSDSGLIGV
;
A
#
# COMPACT_ATOMS: atom_id res chain seq x y z
N MET A 1 -12.46 -9.72 12.02
CA MET A 1 -11.12 -9.41 11.49
C MET A 1 -10.51 -8.33 12.39
N SER A 2 -9.23 -8.44 12.73
CA SER A 2 -8.55 -7.53 13.67
C SER A 2 -7.81 -6.42 12.92
N ILE A 3 -7.78 -5.23 13.52
CA ILE A 3 -6.97 -4.08 13.11
C ILE A 3 -5.61 -4.23 13.81
N HIS A 4 -4.51 -3.97 13.09
CA HIS A 4 -3.17 -4.03 13.64
C HIS A 4 -2.91 -2.89 14.63
N GLU A 5 -2.16 -3.16 15.71
CA GLU A 5 -1.87 -2.21 16.81
C GLU A 5 -1.24 -0.88 16.36
N TYR A 6 -0.46 -0.89 15.27
CA TYR A 6 0.04 0.33 14.61
C TYR A 6 -1.04 1.39 14.39
N PHE A 7 -2.27 0.97 14.07
CA PHE A 7 -3.37 1.90 13.81
C PHE A 7 -4.05 2.43 15.08
N ASP A 8 -3.64 2.01 16.27
CA ASP A 8 -4.10 2.60 17.52
C ASP A 8 -3.41 3.95 17.81
N GLN A 9 -2.33 4.26 17.09
CA GLN A 9 -1.66 5.56 17.10
C GLN A 9 -2.52 6.68 16.46
N THR A 10 -2.06 7.93 16.60
CA THR A 10 -2.72 9.10 16.04
C THR A 10 -2.87 8.98 14.51
N TYR A 11 -4.11 9.06 14.03
CA TYR A 11 -4.41 8.82 12.60
C TYR A 11 -3.70 9.77 11.62
N THR A 12 -3.28 10.95 12.07
CA THR A 12 -2.53 11.89 11.24
C THR A 12 -1.15 11.37 10.88
N GLU A 13 -0.55 10.56 11.76
CA GLU A 13 0.81 10.04 11.67
C GLU A 13 0.89 8.76 10.82
N TRP A 14 -0.24 8.08 10.57
CA TRP A 14 -0.25 6.82 9.82
C TRP A 14 0.47 6.92 8.47
N ASN A 15 1.47 6.06 8.32
CA ASN A 15 2.33 5.96 7.15
C ASN A 15 2.62 4.48 6.82
N ILE A 16 2.46 4.11 5.55
CA ILE A 16 2.76 2.74 5.10
C ILE A 16 4.22 2.35 5.34
N ARG A 17 5.17 3.29 5.26
CA ARG A 17 6.60 3.02 5.46
C ARG A 17 6.91 2.64 6.90
N GLU A 18 6.38 3.41 7.85
CA GLU A 18 6.52 3.13 9.27
C GLU A 18 5.85 1.83 9.63
N PHE A 19 4.61 1.61 9.16
CA PHE A 19 3.94 0.32 9.32
C PHE A 19 4.80 -0.85 8.82
N LEU A 20 5.40 -0.74 7.63
CA LEU A 20 6.22 -1.83 7.06
C LEU A 20 7.53 -2.06 7.81
N ASN A 21 8.07 -1.02 8.44
CA ASN A 21 9.26 -1.10 9.28
C ASN A 21 8.95 -1.72 10.64
N GLU A 22 7.81 -1.39 11.25
CA GLU A 22 7.36 -1.92 12.53
C GLU A 22 6.74 -3.32 12.42
N CYS A 23 6.15 -3.65 11.28
CA CYS A 23 5.49 -4.93 11.10
C CYS A 23 6.52 -6.06 11.01
N ASN A 24 6.55 -6.91 12.04
CA ASN A 24 7.46 -8.06 12.14
C ASN A 24 7.02 -9.29 11.32
N LYS A 25 5.92 -9.19 10.56
CA LYS A 25 5.40 -10.34 9.78
C LYS A 25 6.23 -10.57 8.53
N GLU A 26 6.79 -11.75 8.36
CA GLU A 26 7.40 -12.17 7.11
C GLU A 26 6.52 -13.22 6.41
N PRO A 27 6.48 -13.25 5.07
CA PRO A 27 7.20 -12.41 4.11
C PRO A 27 6.61 -10.99 3.97
N PHE A 28 7.34 -10.07 3.32
CA PHE A 28 6.90 -8.70 2.98
C PHE A 28 5.45 -8.61 2.46
N GLN A 29 5.02 -9.58 1.66
CA GLN A 29 3.64 -9.65 1.16
C GLN A 29 2.60 -9.74 2.28
N GLN A 30 2.88 -10.49 3.35
CA GLN A 30 1.99 -10.59 4.51
C GLN A 30 1.91 -9.27 5.29
N LYS A 31 2.98 -8.47 5.32
CA LYS A 31 2.93 -7.10 5.87
C LYS A 31 1.91 -6.27 5.10
N ILE A 32 2.02 -6.28 3.77
CA ILE A 32 1.14 -5.51 2.88
C ILE A 32 -0.31 -6.00 2.98
N ASP A 33 -0.54 -7.31 3.05
CA ASP A 33 -1.88 -7.85 3.28
C ASP A 33 -2.45 -7.45 4.64
N THR A 34 -1.62 -7.45 5.68
CA THR A 34 -2.03 -7.01 7.02
C THR A 34 -2.36 -5.52 7.04
N TYR A 35 -1.55 -4.69 6.37
CA TYR A 35 -1.78 -3.26 6.20
C TYR A 35 -3.14 -3.00 5.52
N LEU A 36 -3.36 -3.60 4.35
CA LEU A 36 -4.57 -3.38 3.55
C LEU A 36 -5.82 -3.87 4.27
N LYS A 37 -5.77 -5.04 4.91
CA LYS A 37 -6.91 -5.56 5.68
C LYS A 37 -7.23 -4.68 6.89
N SER A 38 -6.21 -4.15 7.58
CA SER A 38 -6.41 -3.25 8.71
C SER A 38 -7.09 -1.95 8.27
N ILE A 39 -6.60 -1.35 7.18
CA ILE A 39 -7.19 -0.15 6.58
C ILE A 39 -8.63 -0.38 6.12
N GLU A 40 -8.89 -1.48 5.41
CA GLU A 40 -10.24 -1.83 4.95
C GLU A 40 -11.20 -2.02 6.12
N ASN A 41 -10.74 -2.66 7.21
CA ASN A 41 -11.54 -2.77 8.42
C ASN A 41 -11.82 -1.41 9.04
N ILE A 42 -10.83 -0.52 9.16
CA ILE A 42 -11.03 0.85 9.69
C ILE A 42 -12.05 1.62 8.85
N VAL A 43 -11.92 1.56 7.52
CA VAL A 43 -12.88 2.22 6.60
C VAL A 43 -14.30 1.71 6.82
N ARG A 44 -14.46 0.41 7.08
CA ARG A 44 -15.77 -0.22 7.29
C ARG A 44 -16.33 0.00 8.69
N SER A 45 -15.49 0.01 9.73
CA SER A 45 -15.91 0.09 11.12
C SER A 45 -16.11 1.52 11.62
N ASP A 46 -15.36 2.46 11.05
CA ASP A 46 -15.29 3.84 11.52
C ASP A 46 -16.01 4.78 10.54
N LYS A 47 -16.81 5.72 11.05
CA LYS A 47 -17.52 6.75 10.25
C LYS A 47 -16.85 8.13 10.34
N GLU A 48 -15.72 8.23 11.02
CA GLU A 48 -15.14 9.51 11.41
C GLU A 48 -13.87 9.86 10.60
N LYS A 49 -13.05 10.78 11.14
CA LYS A 49 -11.83 11.30 10.51
C LYS A 49 -10.82 10.19 10.20
N ARG A 50 -10.75 9.16 11.05
CA ARG A 50 -9.89 7.97 10.87
C ARG A 50 -10.25 7.22 9.59
N SER A 51 -11.54 7.02 9.33
CA SER A 51 -12.02 6.37 8.11
C SER A 51 -11.63 7.12 6.84
N LYS A 52 -11.76 8.46 6.85
CA LYS A 52 -11.34 9.30 5.71
C LYS A 52 -9.85 9.20 5.43
N LYS A 53 -9.01 9.21 6.47
CA LYS A 53 -7.56 9.01 6.33
C LYS A 53 -7.22 7.60 5.83
N ALA A 54 -7.87 6.57 6.39
CA ALA A 54 -7.70 5.19 5.96
C ALA A 54 -8.05 5.02 4.47
N GLN A 55 -9.18 5.60 4.04
CA GLN A 55 -9.60 5.60 2.64
C GLN A 55 -8.58 6.32 1.75
N HIS A 56 -8.08 7.49 2.17
CA HIS A 56 -7.03 8.20 1.43
C HIS A 56 -5.76 7.36 1.25
N LEU A 57 -5.29 6.68 2.30
CA LEU A 57 -4.12 5.79 2.24
C LEU A 57 -4.37 4.59 1.30
N PHE A 58 -5.57 4.03 1.34
CA PHE A 58 -5.98 2.93 0.47
C PHE A 58 -6.01 3.33 -1.00
N ASP A 59 -6.59 4.49 -1.31
CA ASP A 59 -6.67 5.02 -2.66
C ASP A 59 -5.29 5.39 -3.20
N ARG A 60 -4.42 5.97 -2.37
CA ARG A 60 -3.02 6.24 -2.73
C ARG A 60 -2.28 4.95 -3.09
N TYR A 61 -2.43 3.89 -2.29
CA TYR A 61 -1.85 2.58 -2.59
C TYR A 61 -2.40 1.99 -3.89
N LYS A 62 -3.73 2.01 -4.10
CA LYS A 62 -4.35 1.53 -5.34
C LYS A 62 -3.88 2.30 -6.57
N LYS A 63 -3.73 3.63 -6.47
CA LYS A 63 -3.24 4.47 -7.56
C LYS A 63 -1.79 4.13 -7.90
N ALA A 64 -0.93 3.96 -6.89
CA ALA A 64 0.46 3.54 -7.09
C ALA A 64 0.54 2.14 -7.70
N SER A 65 -0.27 1.20 -7.22
CA SER A 65 -0.41 -0.15 -7.78
C SER A 65 -0.82 -0.14 -9.25
N LYS A 66 -1.85 0.64 -9.61
CA LYS A 66 -2.26 0.80 -11.01
C LYS A 66 -1.14 1.42 -11.86
N LYS A 67 -0.43 2.43 -11.35
CA LYS A 67 0.68 3.06 -12.06
C LYS A 67 1.82 2.06 -12.32
N CYS A 68 2.19 1.25 -11.32
CA CYS A 68 3.20 0.21 -11.50
C CYS A 68 2.76 -0.83 -12.53
N PHE A 69 1.51 -1.29 -12.47
CA PHE A 69 0.96 -2.19 -13.48
C PHE A 69 1.05 -1.60 -14.89
N LEU A 70 0.66 -0.33 -15.06
CA LEU A 70 0.70 0.35 -16.35
C LEU A 70 2.14 0.61 -16.84
N LEU A 71 3.09 0.88 -15.95
CA LEU A 71 4.50 1.07 -16.31
C LEU A 71 5.15 -0.26 -16.71
N GLU A 72 4.85 -1.35 -16.01
CA GLU A 72 5.31 -2.70 -16.37
C GLU A 72 4.76 -3.14 -17.73
N CYS A 73 3.51 -2.76 -18.07
CA CYS A 73 2.94 -3.04 -19.40
C CYS A 73 3.56 -2.20 -20.55
N ASN A 74 4.09 -1.00 -20.28
CA ASN A 74 4.67 -0.14 -21.31
C ASN A 74 6.14 -0.46 -21.64
N LEU A 75 6.85 -1.20 -20.78
CA LEU A 75 8.25 -1.59 -21.00
C LEU A 75 8.43 -2.85 -21.87
N GLY A 76 7.40 -3.26 -22.62
CA GLY A 76 7.58 -4.13 -23.79
C GLY A 76 8.13 -5.54 -23.52
N SER A 77 7.92 -6.10 -22.33
CA SER A 77 8.17 -7.53 -22.10
C SER A 77 7.25 -8.11 -21.05
N PHE A 78 6.04 -8.49 -21.48
CA PHE A 78 5.46 -9.79 -21.15
C PHE A 78 4.23 -10.00 -22.03
N SER A 79 4.44 -10.67 -23.16
CA SER A 79 3.35 -11.15 -23.99
C SER A 79 2.57 -12.20 -23.21
N GLN A 80 1.27 -11.93 -23.03
CA GLN A 80 0.21 -12.86 -22.61
C GLN A 80 0.18 -13.28 -21.13
N VAL A 81 -0.65 -12.61 -20.32
CA VAL A 81 -1.71 -13.28 -19.52
C VAL A 81 -2.85 -12.30 -19.26
N THR A 82 -3.99 -12.52 -19.92
CA THR A 82 -5.29 -12.06 -19.48
C THR A 82 -5.73 -12.91 -18.28
N LYS A 83 -5.80 -12.29 -17.09
CA LYS A 83 -6.69 -12.57 -15.93
C LYS A 83 -6.03 -12.02 -14.64
N PRO A 84 -6.71 -11.19 -13.83
CA PRO A 84 -6.19 -10.71 -12.56
C PRO A 84 -6.30 -11.83 -11.52
N VAL A 85 -5.41 -12.83 -11.58
CA VAL A 85 -5.30 -13.84 -10.54
C VAL A 85 -4.23 -13.38 -9.56
N LEU A 86 -4.62 -13.39 -8.28
CA LEU A 86 -3.86 -13.12 -7.05
C LEU A 86 -2.59 -13.99 -6.92
N GLY A 87 -1.62 -13.88 -7.84
CA GLY A 87 -0.48 -14.79 -7.93
C GLY A 87 0.91 -14.14 -8.04
N TYR A 88 1.02 -12.86 -8.41
CA TYR A 88 2.32 -12.22 -8.69
C TYR A 88 2.73 -11.16 -7.66
N ARG A 89 2.43 -11.38 -6.38
CA ARG A 89 2.46 -10.33 -5.35
C ARG A 89 3.85 -9.93 -4.81
N GLN A 90 4.91 -10.72 -4.98
CA GLN A 90 6.22 -10.39 -4.38
C GLN A 90 6.94 -9.27 -5.13
N SER A 91 7.17 -9.41 -6.44
CA SER A 91 7.88 -8.42 -7.26
C SER A 91 7.09 -7.11 -7.38
N PHE A 92 5.77 -7.22 -7.53
CA PHE A 92 4.87 -6.11 -7.71
C PHE A 92 4.75 -5.25 -6.45
N SER A 93 4.70 -5.86 -5.25
CA SER A 93 4.60 -5.09 -4.00
C SER A 93 5.85 -4.26 -3.72
N LEU A 94 7.04 -4.73 -4.10
CA LEU A 94 8.29 -4.00 -3.94
C LEU A 94 8.41 -2.86 -4.96
N ALA A 95 7.99 -3.06 -6.22
CA ALA A 95 7.95 -2.02 -7.23
C ALA A 95 6.96 -0.90 -6.87
N VAL A 96 5.80 -1.26 -6.34
CA VAL A 96 4.79 -0.33 -5.80
C VAL A 96 5.34 0.44 -4.61
N PHE A 97 6.05 -0.23 -3.70
CA PHE A 97 6.73 0.44 -2.59
C PHE A 97 7.79 1.43 -3.08
N LYS A 98 8.66 1.06 -4.02
CA LYS A 98 9.68 1.96 -4.58
C LYS A 98 9.04 3.19 -5.26
N SER A 99 7.97 2.97 -6.02
CA SER A 99 7.22 4.05 -6.69
C SER A 99 6.49 4.98 -5.71
N PHE A 100 6.05 4.45 -4.56
CA PHE A 100 5.47 5.25 -3.48
C PHE A 100 6.51 6.17 -2.83
N ASN A 101 7.75 5.70 -2.63
CA ASN A 101 8.84 6.47 -2.02
C ASN A 101 9.39 7.59 -2.92
N GLN A 102 9.30 7.46 -4.25
CA GLN A 102 9.87 8.44 -5.19
C GLN A 102 9.06 9.74 -5.27
N SER A 103 7.84 9.78 -4.72
CA SER A 103 6.97 10.96 -4.74
C SER A 103 7.16 11.91 -3.55
N ASP A 104 7.87 11.50 -2.50
CA ASP A 104 8.09 12.31 -1.28
C ASP A 104 9.49 12.98 -1.24
N SER A 105 10.40 12.64 -2.15
CA SER A 105 11.75 13.24 -2.25
C SER A 105 11.81 14.55 -3.06
N GLY A 106 10.66 15.21 -3.24
CA GLY A 106 10.52 16.40 -4.09
C GLY A 106 10.32 17.72 -3.35
N LEU A 107 10.75 17.87 -2.08
CA LEU A 107 10.80 19.16 -1.38
C LEU A 107 11.90 19.18 -0.31
N ILE A 108 13.17 19.02 -0.71
CA ILE A 108 14.29 19.64 0.01
C ILE A 108 15.24 20.20 -1.06
N GLY A 109 14.96 21.41 -1.50
CA GLY A 109 15.84 22.24 -2.30
C GLY A 109 15.98 23.58 -1.59
N VAL A 110 17.10 23.69 -0.87
CA VAL A 110 17.84 24.86 -0.36
C VAL A 110 17.14 26.22 -0.44
#